data_AF-A0A817PMH7-F1
#
_entry.id   AF-A0A817PMH7-F1
#
_cell.length_a   1.000
_cell.length_b   1.000
_cell.length_c   1.000
_cell.angle_alpha   90.00
_cell.angle_beta   90.00
_cell.angle_gamma   90.00
#
_symmetry.space_group_name_H-M   'P 1'
#
loop_
_entity.id
_entity.type
_entity.pdbx_description
1 polymer ?
#
loop_
_entity_poly.entity_id
_entity_poly.type
_entity_poly.pdbx_seq_one_letter_code
_entity_poly.pdbx_strand_id
1 'polypeptide(L)'
;MVKNSHHGGSKTLGKLFQLYLPDKTHRTYSCLHCRAQLANHDELISKSFQGSQGRAYLFNSVVNVNTSAAEERVLLTGLHEVADIYCECCKTLLGWKYEHAFESSQKYKEGKYIIELVHMIKDNGWDDENVDHSEYMKK
;
A
#
# COMPACT_ATOMS: atom_id res chain seq x y z
N MET A 1 -24.60 -50.94 -11.88
CA MET A 1 -23.50 -50.29 -11.15
C MET A 1 -23.11 -49.00 -11.88
N VAL A 2 -23.72 -47.85 -11.54
CA VAL A 2 -23.12 -46.51 -11.64
C VAL A 2 -23.81 -45.65 -10.57
N LYS A 3 -23.01 -44.97 -9.74
CA LYS A 3 -23.43 -44.08 -8.65
C LYS A 3 -23.97 -42.78 -9.23
N ASN A 4 -24.91 -42.10 -8.56
CA ASN A 4 -24.90 -40.63 -8.55
C ASN A 4 -25.69 -40.06 -7.36
N SER A 5 -24.92 -39.71 -6.33
CA SER A 5 -25.27 -38.78 -5.27
C SER A 5 -25.53 -37.39 -5.86
N HIS A 6 -26.58 -36.70 -5.44
CA HIS A 6 -26.69 -35.25 -5.60
C HIS A 6 -26.77 -34.62 -4.22
N HIS A 7 -25.73 -33.85 -3.91
CA HIS A 7 -25.52 -33.14 -2.66
C HIS A 7 -26.47 -31.94 -2.55
N GLY A 8 -27.08 -31.80 -1.37
CA GLY A 8 -27.68 -30.56 -0.92
C GLY A 8 -26.61 -29.48 -0.81
N GLY A 9 -26.85 -28.35 -1.47
CA GLY A 9 -25.97 -27.19 -1.46
C GLY A 9 -25.90 -26.57 -0.06
N SER A 10 -24.71 -26.60 0.55
CA SER A 10 -24.36 -25.75 1.68
C SER A 10 -23.95 -24.39 1.14
N LYS A 11 -24.69 -23.34 1.51
CA LYS A 11 -24.33 -21.96 1.23
C LYS A 11 -23.17 -21.56 2.15
N THR A 12 -21.94 -21.54 1.65
CA THR A 12 -20.81 -20.94 2.37
C THR A 12 -20.74 -19.45 2.07
N LEU A 13 -21.17 -18.65 3.05
CA LEU A 13 -20.89 -17.22 3.14
C LEU A 13 -19.38 -17.04 3.39
N GLY A 14 -18.63 -16.83 2.31
CA GLY A 14 -17.20 -16.49 2.39
C GLY A 14 -17.04 -15.10 2.99
N LYS A 15 -16.84 -15.02 4.31
CA LYS A 15 -16.35 -13.82 4.98
C LYS A 15 -15.01 -13.43 4.33
N LEU A 16 -14.94 -12.23 3.76
CA LEU A 16 -13.68 -11.60 3.37
C LEU A 16 -12.81 -11.47 4.62
N PHE A 17 -11.73 -12.24 4.69
CA PHE A 17 -10.75 -12.13 5.76
C PHE A 17 -9.88 -10.91 5.48
N GLN A 18 -10.14 -9.82 6.20
CA GLN A 18 -9.21 -8.71 6.27
C GLN A 18 -8.02 -9.19 7.11
N LEU A 19 -6.84 -9.25 6.49
CA LEU A 19 -5.59 -9.54 7.20
C LEU A 19 -5.25 -8.32 8.06
N TYR A 20 -5.30 -8.50 9.38
CA TYR A 20 -4.86 -7.50 10.34
C TYR A 20 -3.37 -7.75 10.64
N LEU A 21 -2.55 -6.70 10.51
CA LEU A 21 -1.15 -6.74 10.89
C LEU A 21 -1.04 -6.83 12.43
N PRO A 22 -0.11 -7.65 12.98
CA PRO A 22 -0.01 -7.89 14.41
C PRO A 22 0.40 -6.63 15.18
N ASP A 23 -0.32 -6.41 16.29
CA ASP A 23 -0.17 -5.40 17.34
C ASP A 23 -0.18 -3.90 16.99
N LYS A 24 -0.89 -3.13 17.82
CA LYS A 24 -1.13 -1.68 17.75
C LYS A 24 0.12 -0.80 17.90
N THR A 25 1.31 -1.38 17.86
CA THR A 25 2.61 -0.72 18.07
C THR A 25 3.32 -0.34 16.78
N HIS A 26 2.83 -0.78 15.63
CA HIS A 26 3.47 -0.50 14.35
C HIS A 26 2.86 0.76 13.71
N ARG A 27 3.74 1.73 13.41
CA ARG A 27 3.41 2.90 12.58
C ARG A 27 2.84 2.40 11.27
N THR A 28 1.57 2.70 11.00
CA THR A 28 0.90 2.26 9.77
C THR A 28 0.54 3.43 8.88
N TYR A 29 0.38 3.13 7.60
CA TYR A 29 -0.19 4.01 6.60
C TYR A 29 -1.52 3.44 6.14
N SER A 30 -2.56 4.25 6.17
CA SER A 30 -3.93 3.85 5.83
C SER A 30 -4.50 4.73 4.73
N CYS A 31 -5.46 4.20 3.97
CA CYS A 31 -6.21 4.97 2.98
C CYS A 31 -6.96 6.10 3.67
N LEU A 32 -6.78 7.33 3.19
CA LEU A 32 -7.46 8.52 3.72
C LEU A 32 -9.00 8.38 3.68
N HIS A 33 -9.52 7.74 2.64
CA HIS A 33 -10.95 7.75 2.30
C HIS A 33 -11.78 6.71 3.07
N CYS A 34 -11.19 5.56 3.40
CA CYS A 34 -11.90 4.45 4.02
C CYS A 34 -11.18 3.80 5.19
N ARG A 35 -9.98 4.29 5.54
CA ARG A 35 -9.15 3.79 6.65
C ARG A 35 -8.63 2.35 6.49
N ALA A 36 -8.77 1.73 5.32
CA ALA A 36 -8.11 0.47 5.02
C ALA A 36 -6.58 0.62 5.20
N GLN A 37 -5.94 -0.28 5.94
CA GLN A 37 -4.48 -0.29 6.08
C GLN A 37 -3.84 -0.58 4.73
N LEU A 38 -2.82 0.18 4.35
CA LEU A 38 -2.13 0.05 3.07
C LEU A 38 -0.72 -0.49 3.25
N ALA A 39 0.03 -0.01 4.24
CA ALA A 39 1.39 -0.46 4.47
C ALA A 39 1.85 -0.23 5.92
N ASN A 40 2.82 -1.03 6.35
CA ASN A 40 3.59 -0.75 7.55
C ASN A 40 4.69 0.28 7.28
N HIS A 41 5.12 0.99 8.30
CA HIS A 41 6.26 1.90 8.21
C HIS A 41 7.55 1.17 7.85
N ASP A 42 7.73 -0.07 8.33
CA ASP A 42 8.90 -0.88 8.05
C ASP A 42 9.03 -1.26 6.56
N GLU A 43 7.93 -1.16 5.80
CA GLU A 43 7.93 -1.35 4.34
C GLU A 43 8.31 -0.07 3.57
N LEU A 44 8.49 1.07 4.23
CA LEU A 44 8.84 2.33 3.59
C LEU A 44 10.30 2.31 3.12
N ILE A 45 10.52 2.50 1.81
CA ILE A 45 11.86 2.60 1.23
C ILE A 45 12.32 4.05 1.15
N SER A 46 11.47 4.95 0.64
CA SER A 46 11.86 6.34 0.41
C SER A 46 10.69 7.30 0.44
N LYS A 47 10.94 8.49 1.00
CA LYS A 47 9.99 9.63 1.06
C LYS A 47 10.22 10.66 -0.05
N SER A 48 11.22 10.46 -0.89
CA SER A 48 11.70 11.46 -1.86
C SER A 48 11.11 11.26 -3.26
N PHE A 49 9.88 10.74 -3.35
CA PHE A 49 9.17 10.52 -4.60
C PHE A 49 8.07 11.56 -4.80
N GLN A 50 7.68 11.73 -6.07
CA GLN A 50 6.58 12.60 -6.48
C GLN A 50 5.69 11.85 -7.46
N GLY A 51 4.38 12.05 -7.33
CA GLY A 51 3.37 11.65 -8.29
C GLY A 51 2.67 12.86 -8.90
N SER A 52 1.61 12.59 -9.65
CA SER A 52 0.86 13.62 -10.37
C SER A 52 0.17 14.62 -9.44
N GLN A 53 -0.15 14.20 -8.21
CA GLN A 53 -0.85 14.98 -7.19
C GLN A 53 0.08 15.44 -6.05
N GLY A 54 1.40 15.39 -6.27
CA GLY A 54 2.39 15.93 -5.35
C GLY A 54 3.32 14.88 -4.75
N ARG A 55 3.56 14.93 -3.44
CA ARG A 55 4.50 14.00 -2.79
C ARG A 55 3.95 12.57 -2.77
N ALA A 56 4.82 11.61 -2.98
CA ALA A 56 4.51 10.19 -2.92
C ALA A 56 5.63 9.42 -2.23
N TYR A 57 5.31 8.27 -1.66
CA TYR A 57 6.27 7.40 -0.98
C TYR A 57 6.44 6.08 -1.72
N LEU A 58 7.67 5.57 -1.72
CA LEU A 58 8.02 4.26 -2.25
C LEU A 58 7.99 3.22 -1.14
N PHE A 59 7.26 2.13 -1.36
CA PHE A 59 7.11 1.01 -0.45
C PHE A 59 7.59 -0.30 -1.06
N ASN A 60 8.09 -1.18 -0.19
CA ASN A 60 8.46 -2.53 -0.55
C ASN A 60 7.24 -3.43 -0.77
N SER A 61 6.24 -3.34 0.11
CA SER A 61 4.98 -4.08 0.01
C SER A 61 3.79 -3.21 0.41
N VAL A 62 2.63 -3.49 -0.18
CA VAL A 62 1.34 -2.81 0.08
C VAL A 62 0.23 -3.87 0.12
N VAL A 63 -0.74 -3.71 1.02
CA VAL A 63 -1.90 -4.60 1.22
C VAL A 63 -3.21 -3.87 0.96
N ASN A 64 -4.31 -4.63 0.79
CA ASN A 64 -5.65 -4.11 0.53
C ASN A 64 -5.71 -3.20 -0.72
N VAL A 65 -5.02 -3.61 -1.79
CA VAL A 65 -5.01 -2.93 -3.09
C VAL A 65 -5.25 -3.91 -4.24
N ASN A 66 -5.91 -3.43 -5.29
CA ASN A 66 -6.01 -4.11 -6.58
C ASN A 66 -5.12 -3.39 -7.61
N THR A 67 -4.50 -4.14 -8.50
CA THR A 67 -3.68 -3.62 -9.60
C THR A 67 -4.44 -3.65 -10.93
N SER A 68 -4.27 -2.63 -11.77
CA SER A 68 -4.68 -2.67 -13.18
C SER A 68 -3.75 -3.57 -14.00
N ALA A 69 -4.03 -3.68 -15.31
CA ALA A 69 -3.02 -4.11 -16.26
C ALA A 69 -1.83 -3.15 -16.26
N ALA A 70 -0.64 -3.69 -16.55
CA ALA A 70 0.57 -2.89 -16.71
C ALA A 70 0.53 -2.14 -18.03
N GLU A 71 0.96 -0.88 -18.01
CA GLU A 71 1.04 0.00 -19.17
C GLU A 71 2.38 0.73 -19.18
N GLU A 72 2.91 0.99 -20.39
CA GLU A 72 4.10 1.81 -20.55
C GLU A 72 3.83 3.28 -20.23
N ARG A 73 4.70 3.87 -19.41
CA ARG A 73 4.59 5.27 -18.98
C ARG A 73 5.97 5.90 -18.88
N VAL A 74 6.15 7.06 -19.51
CA VAL A 74 7.36 7.89 -19.33
C VAL A 74 7.21 8.67 -18.04
N LEU A 75 8.11 8.40 -17.09
CA LEU A 75 8.19 9.09 -15.80
C LEU A 75 9.44 9.96 -15.76
N LEU A 76 9.63 10.72 -14.68
CA LEU A 76 10.78 11.60 -14.48
C LEU A 76 12.14 10.88 -14.65
N THR A 77 12.20 9.59 -14.32
CA THR A 77 13.41 8.78 -14.40
C THR A 77 13.45 7.86 -15.61
N GLY A 78 12.71 8.18 -16.67
CA GLY A 78 12.67 7.41 -17.92
C GLY A 78 11.42 6.53 -18.08
N LEU A 79 11.46 5.66 -19.09
CA LEU A 79 10.36 4.74 -19.46
C LEU A 79 10.25 3.59 -18.46
N HIS A 80 9.01 3.27 -18.06
CA HIS A 80 8.67 2.16 -17.16
C HIS A 80 7.38 1.48 -17.65
N GLU A 81 7.20 0.21 -17.32
CA GLU A 81 5.87 -0.42 -17.27
C GLU A 81 5.35 -0.33 -15.85
N VAL A 82 4.14 0.21 -15.68
CA VAL A 82 3.52 0.43 -14.36
C VAL A 82 2.07 -0.02 -14.37
N ALA A 83 1.61 -0.55 -13.24
CA ALA A 83 0.22 -0.89 -13.01
C ALA A 83 -0.37 0.05 -11.96
N ASP A 84 -1.49 0.71 -12.26
CA ASP A 84 -2.16 1.57 -11.29
C ASP A 84 -2.70 0.72 -10.12
N ILE A 85 -2.60 1.25 -8.89
CA ILE A 85 -3.11 0.59 -7.69
C ILE A 85 -4.32 1.33 -7.12
N TYR A 86 -5.35 0.57 -6.82
CA TYR A 86 -6.62 1.06 -6.30
C TYR A 86 -6.85 0.47 -4.92
N CYS A 87 -7.37 1.27 -3.99
CA CYS A 87 -7.81 0.75 -2.70
C CYS A 87 -8.85 -0.35 -2.92
N GLU A 88 -8.64 -1.53 -2.35
CA GLU A 88 -9.56 -2.66 -2.51
C GLU A 88 -10.93 -2.35 -1.91
N CYS A 89 -10.99 -1.55 -0.83
CA CYS A 89 -12.23 -1.22 -0.13
C CYS A 89 -13.05 -0.12 -0.83
N CYS A 90 -12.44 1.02 -1.17
CA CYS A 90 -13.17 2.19 -1.69
C CYS A 90 -12.93 2.50 -3.17
N LYS A 91 -12.05 1.73 -3.83
CA LYS A 91 -11.70 1.85 -5.25
C LYS A 91 -11.01 3.16 -5.63
N THR A 92 -10.64 4.01 -4.67
CA THR A 92 -9.81 5.20 -4.95
C THR A 92 -8.47 4.79 -5.56
N LEU A 93 -8.06 5.46 -6.64
CA LEU A 93 -6.71 5.36 -7.18
C LEU A 93 -5.70 5.90 -6.16
N LEU A 94 -4.72 5.10 -5.77
CA LEU A 94 -3.75 5.45 -4.72
C LEU A 94 -2.38 5.84 -5.28
N GLY A 95 -2.03 5.29 -6.44
CA GLY A 95 -0.72 5.43 -7.06
C GLY A 95 -0.48 4.30 -8.04
N TRP A 96 0.74 3.76 -8.11
CA TRP A 96 1.09 2.67 -9.03
C TRP A 96 2.16 1.73 -8.49
N LYS A 97 2.24 0.53 -9.05
CA LYS A 97 3.34 -0.43 -8.87
C LYS A 97 4.24 -0.40 -10.11
N TYR A 98 5.55 -0.46 -9.91
CA TYR A 98 6.49 -0.66 -11.02
C TYR A 98 6.56 -2.15 -11.37
N GLU A 99 6.22 -2.49 -12.62
CA GLU A 99 6.34 -3.85 -13.13
C GLU A 99 7.67 -4.04 -13.85
N HIS A 100 8.08 -3.05 -14.65
CA HIS A 100 9.35 -3.08 -15.36
C HIS A 100 10.00 -1.69 -15.43
N ALA A 101 11.32 -1.64 -15.34
CA ALA A 101 12.12 -0.45 -15.57
C ALA A 101 13.13 -0.72 -16.70
N PHE A 102 13.15 0.08 -17.75
CA PHE A 102 14.01 -0.18 -18.91
C PHE A 102 15.47 0.23 -18.67
N GLU A 103 15.71 1.17 -17.75
CA GLU A 103 17.05 1.58 -17.35
C GLU A 103 17.57 0.77 -16.15
N SER A 104 18.80 0.25 -16.26
CA SER A 104 19.44 -0.52 -15.19
C SER A 104 19.53 0.23 -13.86
N SER A 105 19.69 1.55 -13.90
CA SER A 105 19.74 2.42 -12.72
C SER A 105 18.42 2.49 -11.95
N GLN A 106 17.30 2.10 -12.59
CA GLN A 106 15.95 2.16 -12.04
C GLN A 106 15.41 0.79 -11.62
N LYS A 107 16.15 -0.31 -11.87
CA LYS A 107 15.72 -1.69 -11.56
C LYS A 107 15.36 -1.92 -10.10
N TYR A 108 15.92 -1.14 -9.17
CA TYR A 108 15.57 -1.23 -7.74
C TYR A 108 14.09 -0.92 -7.44
N LYS A 109 13.38 -0.27 -8.38
CA LYS A 109 11.95 0.05 -8.27
C LYS A 109 11.05 -1.10 -8.66
N GLU A 110 11.51 -2.09 -9.43
CA GLU A 110 10.67 -3.18 -9.90
C GLU A 110 10.05 -3.95 -8.73
N GLY A 111 8.75 -4.22 -8.83
CA GLY A 111 7.94 -4.83 -7.76
C GLY A 111 7.59 -3.89 -6.60
N LYS A 112 8.05 -2.64 -6.61
CA LYS A 112 7.79 -1.65 -5.54
C LYS A 112 6.58 -0.78 -5.87
N TYR A 113 6.03 -0.17 -4.83
CA TYR A 113 4.76 0.56 -4.89
C TYR A 113 4.95 2.03 -4.58
N ILE A 114 4.28 2.88 -5.34
CA ILE A 114 4.12 4.30 -5.06
C ILE A 114 2.71 4.54 -4.54
N ILE A 115 2.59 5.23 -3.41
CA ILE A 115 1.32 5.76 -2.90
C ILE A 115 1.47 7.28 -2.74
N GLU A 116 0.53 8.03 -3.32
CA GLU A 116 0.48 9.49 -3.20
C GLU A 116 -0.07 9.90 -1.83
N LEU A 117 0.57 10.89 -1.19
CA LEU A 117 0.24 11.30 0.18
C LEU A 117 -1.16 11.88 0.30
N VAL A 118 -1.70 12.44 -0.78
CA VAL A 118 -3.07 12.97 -0.84
C VAL A 118 -4.14 11.89 -0.63
N HIS A 119 -3.78 10.62 -0.68
CA HIS A 119 -4.69 9.49 -0.48
C HIS A 119 -4.31 8.62 0.73
N MET A 120 -3.33 9.05 1.53
CA MET A 120 -2.73 8.27 2.59
C MET A 120 -2.65 9.09 3.89
N ILE A 121 -2.97 8.45 5.00
CA ILE A 121 -2.79 9.00 6.34
C ILE A 121 -1.86 8.12 7.16
N LYS A 122 -1.17 8.75 8.10
CA LYS A 122 -0.40 8.07 9.14
C LYS A 122 -1.37 7.70 10.27
N ASP A 123 -1.44 6.43 10.62
CA ASP A 123 -2.32 5.91 11.67
C ASP A 123 -1.54 5.02 12.65
N ASN A 124 -1.98 5.01 13.92
CA ASN A 124 -1.43 4.23 15.04
C ASN A 124 0.08 4.42 15.32
N GLY A 125 0.44 5.16 16.38
CA GLY A 125 1.82 5.17 16.90
C GLY A 125 2.78 6.20 16.29
N TRP A 126 2.25 7.32 15.78
CA TRP A 126 3.05 8.42 15.21
C TRP A 126 3.30 9.57 16.19
N ASP A 127 2.69 9.56 17.38
CA ASP A 127 2.71 10.66 18.34
C ASP A 127 3.96 10.70 19.26
N ASP A 128 4.87 9.72 19.16
CA ASP A 128 6.06 9.64 20.03
C ASP A 128 7.22 10.58 19.62
N GLU A 129 7.15 11.30 18.50
CA GLU A 129 8.24 12.18 18.03
C GLU A 129 8.15 13.65 18.51
N ASN A 130 7.14 14.02 19.32
CA ASN A 130 6.95 15.40 19.81
C ASN A 130 7.24 15.61 21.31
N VAL A 131 7.83 14.65 22.02
CA VAL A 131 8.23 14.86 23.42
C VAL A 131 9.62 15.52 23.47
N ASP A 132 9.63 16.84 23.62
CA ASP A 132 10.84 17.57 24.01
C ASP A 132 11.28 17.11 25.41
N HIS A 133 12.30 16.25 25.46
CA HIS A 133 12.90 15.78 26.71
C HIS A 133 13.65 16.88 27.49
N SER A 134 13.72 18.12 27.00
CA SER A 134 14.33 19.24 27.73
C SER A 134 13.48 19.75 28.91
N GLU A 135 12.20 19.37 28.99
CA GLU A 135 11.27 19.84 30.03
C GLU A 135 11.29 18.97 31.31
N TYR A 136 11.72 17.70 31.23
CA TYR A 136 11.69 16.76 32.37
C TYR A 136 12.93 16.77 33.29
N MET A 137 13.97 17.53 32.95
CA MET A 137 15.19 17.66 33.79
C MET A 137 15.25 18.98 34.58
N LYS A 138 14.15 19.75 34.63
CA LYS A 138 14.05 21.02 35.37
C LYS A 138 13.14 20.97 36.61
N LYS A 139 12.85 19.79 37.15
CA LYS A 139 12.21 19.64 38.46
C LYS A 139 13.13 18.98 39.46
#